data_AF-A0A3M1QGU3-F1
#
_entry.id   AF-A0A3M1QGU3-F1
#
_cell.length_a   1.000
_cell.length_b   1.000
_cell.length_c   1.000
_cell.angle_alpha   90.00
_cell.angle_beta   90.00
_cell.angle_gamma   90.00
#
_symmetry.space_group_name_H-M   'P 1'
#
loop_
_entity.id
_entity.type
_entity.pdbx_description
1 polymer ?
#
loop_
_entity_poly.entity_id
_entity_poly.type
_entity_poly.pdbx_seq_one_letter_code
_entity_poly.pdbx_strand_id
1 'polypeptide(L)'
;MLNIEVGGNLVNIAEVVLKIIDAYVDTKQQAFQNFIENMQSIQNIQNEQSEQAFALIASLLNPQVDARIFEIISFALLKVYYSDQAIYWGWTPDTLIEDSLTLFKTGRTNANDGGIDFVMKPLGRFFQVTETVDVNKYFLDIDKIQRYPLTFVIKSEASADSILKAIRYQAQQTYQVRAIVEKYMAAIEEIINIPILLERFEEIQNKNKLNRVIDEIILHSKVEFNLDNFASKDDQNE
;
A
#
# COMPACT_ATOMS: atom_id res chain seq x y z
N MET A 1 -28.33 1.58 -23.32
CA MET A 1 -28.06 0.62 -24.42
C MET A 1 -26.76 1.01 -25.07
N LEU A 2 -25.88 0.04 -25.31
CA LEU A 2 -24.57 0.27 -25.92
C LEU A 2 -24.58 -0.46 -27.26
N ASN A 3 -24.98 0.27 -28.31
CA ASN A 3 -25.26 -0.32 -29.62
C ASN A 3 -24.11 -0.03 -30.59
N ILE A 4 -23.74 -1.03 -31.38
CA ILE A 4 -22.76 -0.91 -32.48
C ILE A 4 -23.39 -1.43 -33.77
N GLU A 5 -22.98 -0.87 -34.91
CA GLU A 5 -23.45 -1.32 -36.21
C GLU A 5 -22.52 -2.41 -36.76
N VAL A 6 -23.06 -3.59 -37.06
CA VAL A 6 -22.33 -4.73 -37.62
C VAL A 6 -23.10 -5.25 -38.82
N GLY A 7 -22.52 -5.10 -40.02
CA GLY A 7 -23.13 -5.56 -41.27
C GLY A 7 -24.51 -4.95 -41.55
N GLY A 8 -24.74 -3.70 -41.17
CA GLY A 8 -26.01 -2.98 -41.33
C GLY A 8 -27.07 -3.26 -40.25
N ASN A 9 -26.75 -4.08 -39.24
CA ASN A 9 -27.62 -4.34 -38.10
C ASN A 9 -27.09 -3.65 -36.84
N LEU A 10 -27.98 -3.04 -36.06
CA LEU A 10 -27.68 -2.52 -34.73
C LEU A 10 -27.67 -3.65 -33.70
N VAL A 11 -26.53 -3.89 -33.07
CA VAL A 11 -26.32 -4.93 -32.05
C VAL A 11 -26.07 -4.26 -30.70
N ASN A 12 -26.86 -4.61 -29.68
CA ASN A 12 -26.63 -4.17 -28.30
C ASN A 12 -25.57 -5.06 -27.65
N ILE A 13 -24.40 -4.50 -27.34
CA ILE A 13 -23.29 -5.21 -26.69
C ILE A 13 -23.26 -5.01 -25.18
N ALA A 14 -24.19 -4.26 -24.60
CA ALA A 14 -24.19 -3.99 -23.16
C ALA A 14 -24.19 -5.27 -22.31
N GLU A 15 -24.97 -6.29 -22.70
CA GLU A 15 -25.02 -7.56 -21.97
C GLU A 15 -23.69 -8.32 -22.01
N VAL A 16 -22.98 -8.29 -23.15
CA VAL A 16 -21.68 -8.95 -23.29
C VAL A 16 -20.61 -8.20 -22.48
N VAL A 17 -20.63 -6.86 -22.52
CA VAL A 17 -19.72 -6.04 -21.72
C VAL A 17 -19.93 -6.31 -20.22
N LEU A 18 -21.18 -6.38 -19.76
CA LEU A 18 -21.48 -6.74 -18.36
C LEU A 18 -20.93 -8.12 -18.01
N LYS A 19 -21.16 -9.15 -18.84
CA LYS A 19 -20.60 -10.49 -18.62
C LYS A 19 -19.08 -10.51 -18.53
N ILE A 20 -18.39 -9.70 -19.35
CA ILE A 20 -16.92 -9.58 -19.29
C ILE A 20 -16.49 -8.92 -17.99
N ILE A 21 -17.18 -7.86 -17.56
CA ILE A 21 -16.90 -7.16 -16.30
C ILE A 21 -17.13 -8.12 -15.12
N ASP A 22 -18.26 -8.82 -15.09
CA ASP A 22 -18.60 -9.76 -14.02
C ASP A 22 -17.58 -10.90 -13.94
N ALA A 23 -17.23 -11.51 -15.08
CA ALA A 23 -16.20 -12.56 -15.11
C ALA A 23 -14.83 -12.05 -14.63
N TYR A 24 -14.48 -10.80 -14.95
CA TYR A 24 -13.25 -10.18 -14.44
C TYR A 24 -13.31 -9.94 -12.92
N VAL A 25 -14.45 -9.46 -12.41
CA VAL A 25 -14.68 -9.26 -10.98
C VAL A 25 -14.57 -10.59 -10.24
N ASP A 26 -15.25 -11.64 -10.71
CA ASP A 26 -15.23 -12.98 -10.11
C ASP A 26 -13.82 -13.55 -10.08
N THR A 27 -13.08 -13.44 -11.18
CA THR A 27 -11.69 -13.91 -11.26
C THR A 27 -10.79 -13.20 -10.24
N LYS A 28 -10.97 -11.89 -10.07
CA LYS A 28 -10.19 -11.11 -9.10
C LYS A 28 -10.57 -11.43 -7.66
N GLN A 29 -11.86 -11.64 -7.38
CA GLN A 29 -12.33 -12.04 -6.06
C GLN A 29 -11.84 -13.43 -5.67
N GLN A 30 -11.93 -14.41 -6.57
CA GLN A 30 -11.43 -15.77 -6.31
C GLN A 30 -9.93 -15.80 -6.03
N ALA A 31 -9.14 -15.11 -6.85
CA ALA A 31 -7.69 -15.01 -6.63
C ALA A 31 -7.37 -14.43 -5.24
N PHE A 32 -8.18 -13.48 -4.77
CA PHE A 32 -8.00 -12.84 -3.49
C PHE A 32 -8.52 -13.66 -2.30
N GLN A 33 -9.62 -14.39 -2.48
CA GLN A 33 -10.13 -15.33 -1.49
C GLN A 33 -9.12 -16.45 -1.24
N ASN A 34 -8.59 -17.04 -2.31
CA ASN A 34 -7.51 -18.03 -2.22
C ASN A 34 -6.27 -17.47 -1.51
N PHE A 35 -5.95 -16.19 -1.75
CA PHE A 35 -4.86 -15.51 -1.05
C PHE A 35 -5.10 -15.44 0.47
N ILE A 36 -6.28 -15.01 0.91
CA ILE A 36 -6.61 -14.96 2.35
C ILE A 36 -6.60 -16.34 2.98
N GLU A 37 -7.17 -17.35 2.31
CA GLU A 37 -7.20 -18.73 2.81
C GLU A 37 -5.78 -19.28 2.99
N ASN A 38 -4.88 -18.99 2.05
CA ASN A 38 -3.46 -19.32 2.20
C ASN A 38 -2.85 -18.64 3.43
N MET A 39 -3.09 -17.35 3.63
CA MET A 39 -2.59 -16.60 4.81
C MET A 39 -3.14 -17.16 6.14
N GLN A 40 -4.43 -17.54 6.17
CA GLN A 40 -5.05 -18.15 7.34
C GLN A 40 -4.51 -19.55 7.63
N SER A 41 -4.25 -20.35 6.58
CA SER A 41 -3.64 -21.67 6.76
C SER A 41 -2.26 -21.57 7.43
N ILE A 42 -1.49 -20.54 7.06
CA ILE A 42 -0.17 -20.26 7.61
C ILE A 42 -0.25 -19.80 9.06
N GLN A 43 -1.25 -18.98 9.41
CA GLN A 43 -1.46 -18.51 10.79
C GLN A 43 -1.70 -19.67 11.77
N ASN A 44 -2.32 -20.75 11.32
CA ASN A 44 -2.71 -21.89 12.16
C ASN A 44 -1.57 -22.90 12.40
N ILE A 45 -0.42 -22.75 11.75
CA ILE A 45 0.70 -23.69 11.84
C ILE A 45 1.81 -23.05 12.69
N GLN A 46 2.00 -23.56 13.91
CA GLN A 46 3.02 -23.05 14.84
C GLN A 46 4.45 -23.27 14.30
N ASN A 47 5.28 -22.22 14.39
CA ASN A 47 6.75 -22.13 14.30
C ASN A 47 7.52 -22.82 13.15
N GLU A 48 7.16 -24.03 12.72
CA GLU A 48 7.90 -24.82 11.72
C GLU A 48 7.76 -24.29 10.27
N GLN A 49 6.82 -23.38 10.02
CA GLN A 49 6.60 -22.75 8.70
C GLN A 49 6.86 -21.24 8.68
N SER A 50 7.50 -20.67 9.71
CA SER A 50 7.84 -19.23 9.76
C SER A 50 8.63 -18.77 8.53
N GLU A 51 9.54 -19.61 8.02
CA GLU A 51 10.30 -19.33 6.78
C GLU A 51 9.42 -19.36 5.52
N GLN A 52 8.46 -20.28 5.42
CA GLN A 52 7.56 -20.36 4.27
C GLN A 52 6.60 -19.17 4.24
N ALA A 53 6.08 -18.79 5.41
CA ALA A 53 5.26 -17.61 5.61
C ALA A 53 6.00 -16.33 5.23
N PHE A 54 7.25 -16.21 5.68
CA PHE A 54 8.13 -15.11 5.30
C PHE A 54 8.35 -15.08 3.78
N ALA A 55 8.75 -16.20 3.18
CA ALA A 55 8.99 -16.28 1.74
C ALA A 55 7.75 -15.90 0.91
N LEU A 56 6.56 -16.34 1.35
CA LEU A 56 5.30 -15.97 0.71
C LEU A 56 5.08 -14.46 0.79
N ILE A 57 5.11 -13.86 1.99
CA ILE A 57 4.87 -12.41 2.16
C ILE A 57 5.91 -11.59 1.40
N ALA A 58 7.19 -11.98 1.44
CA ALA A 58 8.25 -11.33 0.69
C ALA A 58 8.01 -11.38 -0.83
N SER A 59 7.47 -12.49 -1.35
CA SER A 59 7.11 -12.60 -2.77
C SER A 59 6.02 -11.62 -3.20
N LEU A 60 5.14 -11.21 -2.29
CA LEU A 60 4.07 -10.24 -2.56
C LEU A 60 4.56 -8.79 -2.64
N LEU A 61 5.82 -8.53 -2.27
CA LEU A 61 6.47 -7.25 -2.51
C LEU A 61 7.06 -7.14 -3.92
N ASN A 62 7.06 -8.22 -4.72
CA ASN A 62 7.65 -8.23 -6.05
C ASN A 62 7.05 -7.14 -6.96
N PRO A 63 7.85 -6.46 -7.80
CA PRO A 63 7.37 -5.38 -8.68
C PRO A 63 6.22 -5.76 -9.63
N GLN A 64 6.05 -7.04 -9.97
CA GLN A 64 4.98 -7.52 -10.85
C GLN A 64 3.64 -7.74 -10.13
N VAL A 65 3.63 -7.68 -8.79
CA VAL A 65 2.42 -7.85 -7.99
C VAL A 65 1.50 -6.64 -8.14
N ASP A 66 0.20 -6.88 -8.04
CA ASP A 66 -0.84 -5.86 -8.07
C ASP A 66 -0.54 -4.76 -7.03
N ALA A 67 -0.69 -3.50 -7.45
CA ALA A 67 -0.43 -2.32 -6.64
C ALA A 67 -1.14 -2.33 -5.29
N ARG A 68 -2.39 -2.83 -5.28
CA ARG A 68 -3.21 -2.87 -4.06
C ARG A 68 -2.68 -3.89 -3.07
N ILE A 69 -2.22 -5.03 -3.58
CA ILE A 69 -1.55 -6.04 -2.74
C ILE A 69 -0.28 -5.42 -2.16
N PHE A 70 0.55 -4.78 -2.98
CA PHE A 70 1.75 -4.10 -2.49
C PHE A 70 1.45 -3.05 -1.40
N GLU A 71 0.41 -2.24 -1.56
CA GLU A 71 -0.04 -1.28 -0.56
C GLU A 71 -0.46 -1.95 0.76
N ILE A 72 -1.25 -3.03 0.70
CA ILE A 72 -1.67 -3.79 1.88
C ILE A 72 -0.47 -4.39 2.60
N ILE A 73 0.43 -5.05 1.87
CA ILE A 73 1.61 -5.71 2.45
C ILE A 73 2.55 -4.66 3.06
N SER A 74 2.86 -3.59 2.33
CA SER A 74 3.72 -2.52 2.85
C SER A 74 3.10 -1.83 4.07
N PHE A 75 1.79 -1.58 4.08
CA PHE A 75 1.10 -1.06 5.25
C PHE A 75 1.25 -1.98 6.47
N ALA A 76 0.94 -3.27 6.32
CA ALA A 76 1.00 -4.24 7.40
C ALA A 76 2.42 -4.35 7.99
N LEU A 77 3.43 -4.42 7.12
CA LEU A 77 4.84 -4.45 7.53
C LEU A 77 5.23 -3.19 8.30
N LEU A 78 4.95 -2.02 7.74
CA LEU A 78 5.32 -0.75 8.37
C LEU A 78 4.58 -0.53 9.69
N LYS A 79 3.30 -0.88 9.76
CA LYS A 79 2.51 -0.77 11.00
C LYS A 79 3.11 -1.61 12.12
N VAL A 80 3.46 -2.87 11.84
CA VAL A 80 4.08 -3.74 12.85
C VAL A 80 5.49 -3.27 13.19
N TYR A 81 6.28 -2.88 12.19
CA TYR A 81 7.64 -2.38 12.37
C TYR A 81 7.70 -1.17 13.32
N TYR A 82 6.83 -0.18 13.11
CA TYR A 82 6.81 1.02 13.93
C TYR A 82 6.15 0.82 15.30
N SER A 83 5.30 -0.20 15.48
CA SER A 83 4.52 -0.38 16.72
C SER A 83 5.34 -0.57 18.00
N ASP A 84 6.61 -0.96 17.87
CA ASP A 84 7.53 -1.15 19.00
C ASP A 84 8.39 0.08 19.32
N GLN A 85 8.27 1.14 18.52
CA GLN A 85 9.06 2.34 18.69
C GLN A 85 8.35 3.25 19.68
N ALA A 86 8.84 3.27 20.91
CA ALA A 86 8.39 4.17 21.94
C ALA A 86 8.91 5.59 21.66
N ILE A 87 8.07 6.57 21.96
CA ILE A 87 8.44 7.97 21.99
C ILE A 87 8.00 8.58 23.32
N TYR A 88 8.69 9.64 23.74
CA TYR A 88 8.36 10.40 24.93
C TYR A 88 8.00 11.82 24.54
N TRP A 89 6.80 12.28 24.87
CA TRP A 89 6.32 13.61 24.47
C TRP A 89 5.36 14.19 25.50
N GLY A 90 5.30 15.52 25.58
CA GLY A 90 4.51 16.24 26.58
C GLY A 90 4.80 17.73 26.49
N TRP A 91 3.97 18.55 27.11
CA TRP A 91 4.12 20.02 27.06
C TRP A 91 5.34 20.53 27.83
N THR A 92 5.82 19.75 28.80
CA THR A 92 7.01 20.06 29.60
C THR A 92 7.85 18.79 29.84
N PRO A 93 9.16 18.92 30.13
CA PRO A 93 10.02 17.78 30.43
C PRO A 93 9.54 16.92 31.61
N ASP A 94 8.87 17.53 32.59
CA ASP A 94 8.37 16.83 33.78
C ASP A 94 7.03 16.10 33.54
N THR A 95 6.40 16.34 32.39
CA THR A 95 5.08 15.78 32.01
C THR A 95 5.15 14.94 30.73
N LEU A 96 6.32 14.39 30.42
CA LEU A 96 6.47 13.50 29.27
C LEU A 96 5.69 12.21 29.52
N ILE A 97 4.90 11.80 28.54
CA ILE A 97 4.25 10.50 28.50
C ILE A 97 4.97 9.60 27.49
N GLU A 98 5.04 8.32 27.79
CA GLU A 98 5.45 7.28 26.84
C GLU A 98 4.26 6.91 25.96
N ASP A 99 4.48 6.90 24.64
CA ASP A 99 3.50 6.48 23.65
C ASP A 99 4.21 5.71 22.52
N SER A 100 3.48 4.85 21.81
CA SER A 100 4.05 4.05 20.70
C SER A 100 3.68 4.65 19.35
N LEU A 101 4.62 4.59 18.39
CA LEU A 101 4.30 4.96 17.01
C LEU A 101 3.21 4.05 16.45
N THR A 102 2.14 4.66 15.93
CA THR A 102 1.01 3.93 15.36
C THR A 102 0.72 4.44 13.95
N LEU A 103 0.74 3.53 12.98
CA LEU A 103 0.45 3.82 11.58
C LEU A 103 -1.02 3.54 11.26
N PHE A 104 -1.69 4.49 10.59
CA PHE A 104 -3.09 4.42 10.18
C PHE A 104 -3.20 4.54 8.67
N LYS A 105 -4.12 3.79 8.04
CA LYS A 105 -4.57 4.08 6.67
C LYS A 105 -5.52 5.28 6.69
N THR A 106 -5.39 6.19 5.73
CA THR A 106 -6.30 7.35 5.57
C THR A 106 -7.61 7.01 4.88
N GLY A 107 -7.68 5.87 4.18
CA GLY A 107 -8.84 5.42 3.41
C GLY A 107 -8.71 3.97 2.99
N ARG A 108 -9.75 3.48 2.29
CA ARG A 108 -9.77 2.13 1.69
C ARG A 108 -8.81 2.12 0.49
N THR A 109 -9.08 2.96 -0.50
CA THR A 109 -8.16 3.51 -1.51
C THR A 109 -8.86 4.64 -2.26
N ASN A 110 -8.09 5.58 -2.82
CA ASN A 110 -8.59 6.68 -3.65
C ASN A 110 -8.66 6.25 -5.13
N ALA A 111 -9.82 6.43 -5.74
CA ALA A 111 -9.94 6.40 -7.19
C ALA A 111 -9.27 7.67 -7.77
N ASN A 112 -8.28 7.47 -8.64
CA ASN A 112 -7.88 8.37 -9.72
C ASN A 112 -7.15 9.70 -9.45
N ASP A 113 -6.66 10.01 -8.25
CA ASP A 113 -5.69 11.10 -8.10
C ASP A 113 -4.87 10.89 -6.83
N GLY A 114 -3.53 11.06 -6.90
CA GLY A 114 -2.59 10.71 -5.83
C GLY A 114 -3.02 11.15 -4.42
N GLY A 115 -2.63 10.39 -3.41
CA GLY A 115 -3.19 10.53 -2.06
C GLY A 115 -2.12 10.76 -1.01
N ILE A 116 -2.54 10.63 0.23
CA ILE A 116 -1.67 10.23 1.33
C ILE A 116 -2.27 8.92 1.81
N ASP A 117 -1.55 7.82 1.66
CA ASP A 117 -2.07 6.50 2.02
C ASP A 117 -2.02 6.26 3.53
N PHE A 118 -0.91 6.64 4.19
CA PHE A 118 -0.73 6.40 5.62
C PHE A 118 -0.37 7.65 6.42
N VAL A 119 -0.79 7.66 7.69
CA VAL A 119 -0.47 8.70 8.68
C VAL A 119 0.04 8.03 9.94
N MET A 120 1.13 8.53 10.50
CA MET A 120 1.68 8.06 11.76
C MET A 120 1.33 9.01 12.90
N LYS A 121 0.79 8.45 13.98
CA LYS A 121 0.72 9.13 15.26
C LYS A 121 1.88 8.71 16.18
N PRO A 122 2.28 9.61 17.09
CA PRO A 122 1.83 11.00 17.20
C PRO A 122 2.71 11.99 16.40
N LEU A 123 3.75 11.52 15.70
CA LEU A 123 4.68 12.38 14.93
C LEU A 123 4.02 13.19 13.81
N GLY A 124 2.85 12.77 13.31
CA GLY A 124 2.20 13.42 12.17
C GLY A 124 2.98 13.18 10.87
N ARG A 125 3.55 11.99 10.72
CA ARG A 125 4.34 11.61 9.54
C ARG A 125 3.44 11.06 8.45
N PHE A 126 3.59 11.53 7.22
CA PHE A 126 2.78 11.11 6.08
C PHE A 126 3.54 10.15 5.18
N PHE A 127 2.81 9.19 4.61
CA PHE A 127 3.35 8.19 3.71
C PHE A 127 2.48 8.12 2.45
N GLN A 128 3.13 8.08 1.30
CA GLN A 128 2.47 7.84 0.03
C GLN A 128 3.07 6.62 -0.67
N VAL A 129 2.21 5.69 -1.09
CA VAL A 129 2.58 4.51 -1.85
C VAL A 129 2.53 4.83 -3.35
N THR A 130 3.54 4.37 -4.10
CA THR A 130 3.60 4.59 -5.55
C THR A 130 4.35 3.46 -6.26
N GLU A 131 3.92 3.15 -7.47
CA GLU A 131 4.58 2.15 -8.33
C GLU A 131 5.61 2.74 -9.28
N THR A 132 5.47 4.03 -9.60
CA THR A 132 6.26 4.70 -10.63
C THR A 132 7.12 5.76 -10.01
N VAL A 133 8.31 6.01 -10.55
CA VAL A 133 9.17 7.14 -10.18
C VAL A 133 8.89 8.33 -11.12
N ASP A 134 7.62 8.74 -11.20
CA ASP A 134 7.20 9.87 -12.04
C ASP A 134 7.17 11.15 -11.19
N VAL A 135 8.08 12.09 -11.47
CA VAL A 135 8.21 13.33 -10.70
C VAL A 135 6.91 14.13 -10.61
N ASN A 136 6.06 14.10 -11.64
CA ASN A 136 4.84 14.89 -11.66
C ASN A 136 3.86 14.40 -10.59
N LYS A 137 3.76 13.08 -10.41
CA LYS A 137 2.91 12.49 -9.36
C LYS A 137 3.41 12.84 -7.97
N TYR A 138 4.73 12.74 -7.75
CA TYR A 138 5.33 13.02 -6.46
C TYR A 138 5.10 14.47 -6.05
N PHE A 139 5.30 15.40 -7.00
CA PHE A 139 5.16 16.81 -6.71
C PHE A 139 3.70 17.21 -6.51
N LEU A 140 2.76 16.56 -7.21
CA LEU A 140 1.33 16.71 -6.93
C LEU A 140 0.98 16.26 -5.50
N ASP A 141 1.52 15.14 -5.03
CA ASP A 141 1.25 14.65 -3.68
C ASP A 141 1.89 15.52 -2.59
N ILE A 142 3.09 16.04 -2.85
CA ILE A 142 3.75 17.05 -2.01
C ILE A 142 2.92 18.34 -1.95
N ASP A 143 2.41 18.82 -3.09
CA ASP A 143 1.61 20.06 -3.14
C ASP A 143 0.25 19.89 -2.43
N LYS A 144 -0.36 18.69 -2.44
CA LYS A 144 -1.62 18.40 -1.72
C LYS A 144 -1.51 18.61 -0.21
N ILE A 145 -0.32 18.42 0.36
CA ILE A 145 -0.05 18.66 1.79
C ILE A 145 0.75 19.94 2.02
N GLN A 146 0.66 20.92 1.12
CA GLN A 146 1.34 22.22 1.23
C GLN A 146 2.86 22.11 1.43
N ARG A 147 3.49 21.12 0.79
CA ARG A 147 4.93 20.81 0.89
C ARG A 147 5.40 20.42 2.29
N TYR A 148 4.50 19.86 3.09
CA TYR A 148 4.88 19.16 4.31
C TYR A 148 5.74 17.93 3.98
N PRO A 149 6.67 17.50 4.86
CA PRO A 149 7.48 16.31 4.62
C PRO A 149 6.65 15.05 4.34
N LEU A 150 7.01 14.33 3.27
CA LEU A 150 6.32 13.15 2.79
C LEU A 150 7.31 12.00 2.60
N THR A 151 7.00 10.87 3.21
CA THR A 151 7.71 9.62 2.97
C THR A 151 7.07 8.87 1.79
N PHE A 152 7.90 8.41 0.85
CA PHE A 152 7.41 7.64 -0.29
C PHE A 152 7.75 6.16 -0.12
N VAL A 153 6.72 5.31 -0.18
CA VAL A 153 6.84 3.84 -0.23
C VAL A 153 6.73 3.40 -1.68
N ILE A 154 7.82 2.91 -2.27
CA ILE A 154 7.95 2.76 -3.71
C ILE A 154 8.09 1.28 -4.07
N LYS A 155 7.25 0.81 -5.00
CA LYS A 155 7.32 -0.55 -5.56
C LYS A 155 8.50 -0.68 -6.54
N SER A 156 9.72 -0.59 -6.01
CA SER A 156 10.96 -0.65 -6.78
C SER A 156 12.07 -1.35 -6.01
N GLU A 157 12.93 -2.07 -6.73
CA GLU A 157 14.15 -2.67 -6.20
C GLU A 157 15.37 -1.73 -6.28
N ALA A 158 15.23 -0.61 -6.99
CA ALA A 158 16.27 0.40 -7.10
C ALA A 158 16.54 1.04 -5.74
N SER A 159 17.80 1.34 -5.42
CA SER A 159 18.18 1.94 -4.13
C SER A 159 17.54 3.32 -3.92
N ALA A 160 17.27 3.69 -2.68
CA ALA A 160 16.70 5.00 -2.33
C ALA A 160 17.49 6.18 -2.95
N ASP A 161 18.83 6.11 -2.94
CA ASP A 161 19.69 7.12 -3.58
C ASP A 161 19.51 7.18 -5.10
N SER A 162 19.41 6.04 -5.78
CA SER A 162 19.18 6.01 -7.23
C SER A 162 17.80 6.56 -7.61
N ILE A 163 16.78 6.27 -6.79
CA ILE A 163 15.43 6.83 -6.97
C ILE A 163 15.44 8.34 -6.74
N LEU A 164 16.07 8.83 -5.66
CA LEU A 164 16.20 10.27 -5.41
C LEU A 164 16.93 11.00 -6.54
N LYS A 165 18.00 10.40 -7.07
CA LYS A 165 18.72 10.94 -8.24
C LYS A 165 17.83 10.98 -9.47
N ALA A 166 17.04 9.94 -9.73
CA ALA A 166 16.10 9.90 -10.84
C ALA A 166 15.01 10.97 -10.71
N ILE A 167 14.41 11.14 -9.51
CA ILE A 167 13.41 12.17 -9.24
C ILE A 167 14.02 13.56 -9.45
N ARG A 168 15.20 13.83 -8.89
CA ARG A 168 15.90 15.11 -9.05
C ARG A 168 16.22 15.40 -10.51
N TYR A 169 16.70 14.40 -11.24
CA TYR A 169 17.01 14.55 -12.66
C TYR A 169 15.76 14.94 -13.46
N GLN A 170 14.65 14.22 -13.27
CA GLN A 170 13.37 14.55 -13.90
C GLN A 170 12.88 15.95 -13.50
N ALA A 171 12.98 16.30 -12.22
CA ALA A 171 12.59 17.63 -11.72
C ALA A 171 13.39 18.76 -12.39
N GLN A 172 14.68 18.56 -12.64
CA GLN A 172 15.53 19.53 -13.33
C GLN A 172 15.19 19.67 -14.82
N GLN A 173 14.62 18.62 -15.44
CA GLN A 173 14.10 18.71 -16.80
C GLN A 173 12.76 19.46 -16.84
N THR A 174 11.90 19.27 -15.83
CA THR A 174 10.58 19.89 -15.75
C THR A 174 10.64 21.36 -15.31
N TYR A 175 11.51 21.68 -14.35
CA TYR A 175 11.58 23.02 -13.73
C TYR A 175 12.92 23.69 -14.01
N GLN A 176 12.87 24.85 -14.68
CA GLN A 176 14.06 25.65 -14.98
C GLN A 176 14.67 26.31 -13.73
N VAL A 177 13.85 26.57 -12.71
CA VAL A 177 14.28 27.28 -11.49
C VAL A 177 14.79 26.27 -10.47
N ARG A 178 16.10 26.27 -10.23
CA ARG A 178 16.76 25.39 -9.24
C ARG A 178 16.12 25.46 -7.86
N ALA A 179 15.76 26.66 -7.39
CA ALA A 179 15.14 26.85 -6.07
C ALA A 179 13.79 26.13 -5.91
N ILE A 180 13.05 25.91 -7.01
CA ILE A 180 11.82 25.13 -6.98
C ILE A 180 12.14 23.65 -6.77
N VAL A 181 13.10 23.12 -7.55
CA VAL A 181 13.55 21.73 -7.42
C VAL A 181 14.00 21.42 -5.99
N GLU A 182 14.83 22.28 -5.39
CA GLU A 182 15.31 22.03 -4.02
C GLU A 182 14.19 22.04 -2.98
N LYS A 183 13.14 22.86 -3.15
CA LYS A 183 11.98 22.85 -2.25
C LYS A 183 11.21 21.53 -2.30
N TYR A 184 10.97 21.00 -3.49
CA TYR A 184 10.29 19.70 -3.63
C TYR A 184 11.17 18.55 -3.13
N MET A 185 12.46 18.56 -3.48
CA MET A 185 13.40 17.53 -3.00
C MET A 185 13.54 17.55 -1.47
N ALA A 186 13.47 18.72 -0.83
CA ALA A 186 13.49 18.85 0.62
C ALA A 186 12.20 18.37 1.31
N ALA A 187 11.08 18.30 0.59
CA ALA A 187 9.83 17.75 1.10
C ALA A 187 9.79 16.21 1.03
N ILE A 188 10.73 15.56 0.32
CA ILE A 188 10.88 14.10 0.35
C ILE A 188 11.62 13.74 1.65
N GLU A 189 10.88 13.22 2.61
CA GLU A 189 11.39 12.92 3.95
C GLU A 189 12.20 11.61 3.98
N GLU A 190 11.66 10.55 3.39
CA GLU A 190 12.29 9.24 3.28
C GLU A 190 11.79 8.54 2.01
N ILE A 191 12.63 7.69 1.43
CA ILE A 191 12.22 6.70 0.43
C ILE A 191 12.35 5.30 1.04
N ILE A 192 11.24 4.58 1.07
CA ILE A 192 11.14 3.18 1.48
C ILE A 192 10.88 2.36 0.22
N ASN A 193 11.86 1.60 -0.23
CA ASN A 193 11.75 0.74 -1.41
C ASN A 193 11.56 -0.74 -1.00
N ILE A 194 11.48 -1.67 -1.96
CA ILE A 194 11.30 -3.10 -1.68
C ILE A 194 12.44 -3.66 -0.79
N PRO A 195 13.73 -3.41 -1.08
CA PRO A 195 14.82 -3.82 -0.19
C PRO A 195 14.65 -3.38 1.26
N ILE A 196 14.30 -2.11 1.50
CA ILE A 196 14.07 -1.59 2.85
C ILE A 196 12.86 -2.28 3.52
N LEU A 197 11.79 -2.56 2.77
CA LEU A 197 10.65 -3.31 3.31
C LEU A 197 11.05 -4.73 3.72
N LEU A 198 11.91 -5.39 2.95
CA LEU A 198 12.43 -6.72 3.27
C LEU A 198 13.33 -6.70 4.51
N GLU A 199 14.24 -5.73 4.62
CA GLU A 199 15.08 -5.54 5.82
C GLU A 199 14.20 -5.35 7.08
N ARG A 200 13.18 -4.49 6.99
CA ARG A 200 12.22 -4.28 8.08
C ARG A 200 11.42 -5.54 8.39
N PHE A 201 11.12 -6.35 7.38
CA PHE A 201 10.42 -7.61 7.56
C PHE A 201 11.27 -8.66 8.26
N GLU A 202 12.56 -8.76 7.94
CA GLU A 202 13.51 -9.61 8.65
C GLU A 202 13.60 -9.21 10.13
N GLU A 203 13.65 -7.91 10.44
CA GLU A 203 13.61 -7.43 11.82
C GLU A 203 12.32 -7.85 12.57
N ILE A 204 11.17 -7.80 11.90
CA ILE A 204 9.89 -8.26 12.45
C ILE A 204 9.94 -9.77 12.74
N GLN A 205 10.49 -10.55 11.82
CA GLN A 205 10.62 -12.00 11.98
C GLN A 205 11.53 -12.33 13.17
N ASN A 206 12.68 -11.64 13.29
CA ASN A 206 13.61 -11.79 14.42
C ASN A 206 12.97 -11.42 15.77
N LYS A 207 11.96 -10.54 15.77
CA LYS A 207 11.16 -10.18 16.95
C LYS A 207 9.95 -11.11 17.19
N ASN A 208 9.82 -12.19 16.44
CA ASN A 208 8.69 -13.14 16.50
C ASN A 208 7.32 -12.48 16.30
N LYS A 209 7.25 -11.45 15.43
CA LYS A 209 6.03 -10.66 15.18
C LYS A 209 5.37 -10.95 13.82
N LEU A 210 5.78 -12.03 13.17
CA LEU A 210 5.23 -12.46 11.89
C LEU A 210 3.70 -12.64 11.92
N ASN A 211 3.17 -13.26 12.98
CA ASN A 211 1.72 -13.44 13.12
C ASN A 211 0.95 -12.11 13.15
N ARG A 212 1.52 -11.06 13.77
CA ARG A 212 0.92 -9.73 13.76
C ARG A 212 0.87 -9.14 12.35
N VAL A 213 1.89 -9.40 11.52
CA VAL A 213 1.86 -8.97 10.11
C VAL A 213 0.76 -9.70 9.36
N ILE A 214 0.64 -11.03 9.56
CA ILE A 214 -0.41 -11.84 8.93
C ILE A 214 -1.80 -11.34 9.33
N ASP A 215 -2.03 -11.03 10.61
CA ASP A 215 -3.28 -10.47 11.12
C ASP A 215 -3.64 -9.15 10.43
N GLU A 216 -2.67 -8.24 10.30
CA GLU A 216 -2.86 -6.96 9.61
C GLU A 216 -3.13 -7.13 8.11
N ILE A 217 -2.43 -8.07 7.45
CA ILE A 217 -2.69 -8.41 6.05
C ILE A 217 -4.13 -8.89 5.88
N ILE A 218 -4.58 -9.85 6.70
CA ILE A 218 -5.94 -10.41 6.62
C ILE A 218 -6.99 -9.33 6.89
N LEU A 219 -6.80 -8.52 7.93
CA LEU A 219 -7.71 -7.43 8.29
C LEU A 219 -7.89 -6.44 7.13
N HIS A 220 -6.78 -5.94 6.60
CA HIS A 220 -6.82 -4.95 5.53
C HIS A 220 -7.26 -5.54 4.19
N SER A 221 -6.99 -6.82 3.97
CA SER A 221 -7.51 -7.57 2.83
C SER A 221 -9.04 -7.66 2.84
N LYS A 222 -9.64 -8.01 3.99
CA LYS A 222 -11.11 -8.07 4.12
C LYS A 222 -11.77 -6.72 3.88
N VAL A 223 -11.22 -5.66 4.47
CA VAL A 223 -11.71 -4.29 4.31
C VAL A 223 -11.60 -3.84 2.86
N GLU A 224 -10.50 -4.13 2.17
CA GLU A 224 -10.30 -3.65 0.80
C GLU A 224 -11.24 -4.33 -0.21
N PHE A 225 -11.48 -5.64 -0.04
CA PHE A 225 -12.24 -6.44 -1.01
C PHE A 225 -13.70 -6.65 -0.63
N ASN A 226 -14.21 -5.97 0.40
CA ASN A 226 -15.60 -6.09 0.89
C ASN A 226 -16.01 -7.53 1.23
N LEU A 227 -15.07 -8.39 1.66
CA LEU A 227 -15.36 -9.82 1.84
C LEU A 227 -16.42 -10.09 2.91
N ASP A 228 -16.53 -9.23 3.92
CA ASP A 228 -17.57 -9.35 4.95
C ASP A 228 -18.99 -9.12 4.40
N ASN A 229 -19.16 -8.48 3.22
CA ASN A 229 -20.46 -8.29 2.59
C ASN A 229 -20.91 -9.50 1.73
N PHE A 230 -20.02 -10.40 1.36
CA PHE A 230 -20.35 -11.56 0.52
C PHE A 230 -20.85 -12.77 1.31
N ALA A 231 -20.54 -12.85 2.61
CA ALA A 231 -21.00 -13.92 3.50
C ALA A 231 -22.51 -13.86 3.86
N SER A 232 -23.26 -12.89 3.31
CA SER A 232 -24.67 -12.65 3.65
C SER A 232 -25.67 -12.90 2.51
N LYS A 233 -25.21 -13.39 1.35
CA LYS A 233 -26.08 -13.60 0.18
C LYS A 233 -26.55 -15.05 -0.04
N ASP A 234 -25.99 -16.01 0.69
CA ASP A 234 -26.39 -17.42 0.55
C ASP A 234 -27.52 -17.85 1.50
N ASP A 235 -27.97 -16.96 2.42
CA ASP A 235 -29.03 -17.25 3.41
C ASP A 235 -30.42 -16.66 3.03
N GLN A 236 -30.69 -16.36 1.75
CA GLN A 236 -32.02 -15.87 1.32
C GLN A 236 -32.71 -16.70 0.23
N ASN A 237 -32.30 -17.95 0.00
CA ASN A 237 -33.05 -18.89 -0.82
C ASN A 237 -33.20 -20.24 -0.13
N GLU A 238 -33.96 -20.29 0.97
CA GLU A 238 -34.73 -21.47 1.40
C GLU A 238 -36.18 -21.07 1.74
#